data_AF-F0WC91-F1
#
_entry.id   AF-F0WC91-F1
#
_cell.length_a   1.000
_cell.length_b   1.000
_cell.length_c   1.000
_cell.angle_alpha   90.00
_cell.angle_beta   90.00
_cell.angle_gamma   90.00
#
_symmetry.space_group_name_H-M   'P 1'
#
loop_
_entity.id
_entity.type
_entity.pdbx_description
1 polymer ?
#
loop_
_entity_poly.entity_id
_entity_poly.type
_entity_poly.pdbx_seq_one_letter_code
_entity_poly.pdbx_strand_id
1 'polypeptide(L)'
;MSLIEVGFWALETEFSYGVSIPRVNPQECVDFEWFSKALSDRITTTFDFVICKMRLSVLQRLIWYLKFAVVIESYEHGYSYCRFLSCEIASENVKAMGACTFTDGTYCWPEGYYHYIMYHCVKPPQKFLEHVENNFQHAVQSARLREAQSMGLWQWDPESMQAETMPKSNTEWILKHTNVRPVSVQSSLVEMLSWRPCHRKNRSD
;
A
#
# COMPACT_ATOMS: atom_id res chain seq x y z
N MET A 1 13.80 7.10 15.36
CA MET A 1 14.37 6.83 14.01
C MET A 1 13.37 7.37 12.99
N SER A 2 13.81 7.91 11.86
CA SER A 2 12.90 8.34 10.79
C SER A 2 12.39 7.14 9.99
N LEU A 3 11.16 7.23 9.48
CA LEU A 3 10.58 6.22 8.58
C LEU A 3 11.31 6.20 7.23
N ILE A 4 11.38 5.03 6.60
CA ILE A 4 11.99 4.85 5.27
C ILE A 4 10.92 5.03 4.19
N GLU A 5 11.09 6.05 3.35
CA GLU A 5 10.17 6.36 2.26
C GLU A 5 10.24 5.35 1.11
N VAL A 6 9.09 4.89 0.62
CA VAL A 6 8.97 4.08 -0.60
C VAL A 6 7.75 4.50 -1.43
N GLY A 7 7.89 4.53 -2.76
CA GLY A 7 6.80 4.90 -3.66
C GLY A 7 6.51 6.41 -3.78
N PHE A 8 7.36 7.26 -3.21
CA PHE A 8 7.29 8.72 -3.36
C PHE A 8 8.00 9.18 -4.63
N TRP A 9 7.25 9.14 -5.72
CA TRP A 9 7.74 9.50 -7.04
C TRP A 9 7.78 11.01 -7.27
N ALA A 10 8.74 11.48 -8.06
CA ALA A 10 8.69 12.78 -8.72
C ALA A 10 9.16 12.64 -10.16
N LEU A 11 8.71 13.56 -11.01
CA LEU A 11 9.21 13.69 -12.37
C LEU A 11 10.45 14.60 -12.34
N GLU A 12 11.42 14.36 -13.23
CA GLU A 12 12.65 15.16 -13.32
C GLU A 12 12.39 16.67 -13.52
N THR A 13 11.20 17.03 -14.00
CA THR A 13 10.78 18.42 -14.22
C THR A 13 10.30 19.15 -12.96
N GLU A 14 10.06 18.44 -11.84
CA GLU A 14 9.64 19.04 -10.57
C GLU A 14 10.88 19.50 -9.76
N PHE A 15 11.54 20.55 -10.23
CA PHE A 15 12.60 21.23 -9.47
C PHE A 15 11.99 21.94 -8.26
N SER A 16 12.06 21.34 -7.07
CA SER A 16 11.82 22.05 -5.82
C SER A 16 13.13 22.68 -5.33
N TYR A 17 13.06 23.96 -4.96
CA TYR A 17 14.17 24.70 -4.39
C TYR A 17 14.64 24.05 -3.08
N GLY A 18 15.78 23.36 -3.11
CA GLY A 18 16.68 23.27 -1.95
C GLY A 18 16.83 21.94 -1.23
N VAL A 19 16.13 20.86 -1.59
CA VAL A 19 16.42 19.52 -1.03
C VAL A 19 16.29 18.45 -2.11
N SER A 20 17.41 18.10 -2.72
CA SER A 20 17.53 17.04 -3.72
C SER A 20 17.57 15.66 -3.06
N ILE A 21 16.42 15.17 -2.57
CA ILE A 21 16.28 13.72 -2.43
C ILE A 21 16.04 13.21 -3.85
N PRO A 22 16.92 12.38 -4.44
CA PRO A 22 16.70 11.84 -5.77
C PRO A 22 15.47 10.94 -5.73
N ARG A 23 14.35 11.48 -6.21
CA ARG A 23 13.10 10.73 -6.34
C ARG A 23 13.17 9.94 -7.63
N VAL A 24 12.89 8.65 -7.52
CA VAL A 24 12.99 7.71 -8.64
C VAL A 24 11.79 7.91 -9.57
N ASN A 25 12.03 7.87 -10.88
CA ASN A 25 10.99 7.86 -11.88
C ASN A 25 10.34 6.46 -11.92
N PRO A 26 9.02 6.31 -11.67
CA PRO A 26 8.41 4.98 -11.56
C PRO A 26 8.43 4.21 -12.87
N GLN A 27 8.55 4.89 -14.02
CA GLN A 27 8.72 4.28 -15.33
C GLN A 27 9.99 3.43 -15.42
N GLU A 28 11.06 3.81 -14.73
CA GLU A 28 12.34 3.08 -14.70
C GLU A 28 12.26 1.80 -13.84
N CYS A 29 11.22 1.68 -13.03
CA CYS A 29 11.00 0.56 -12.12
C CYS A 29 10.00 -0.48 -12.67
N VAL A 30 9.53 -0.33 -13.91
CA VAL A 30 8.58 -1.27 -14.53
C VAL A 30 9.27 -2.61 -14.82
N ASP A 31 8.72 -3.70 -14.29
CA ASP A 31 9.27 -5.06 -14.46
C ASP A 31 8.12 -6.09 -14.62
N PHE A 32 7.77 -6.39 -15.87
CA PHE A 32 6.68 -7.33 -16.21
C PHE A 32 6.99 -8.78 -15.86
N GLU A 33 8.27 -9.17 -15.92
CA GLU A 33 8.70 -10.53 -15.60
C GLU A 33 8.57 -10.77 -14.10
N TRP A 34 9.07 -9.83 -13.29
CA TRP A 34 8.86 -9.85 -11.85
C TRP A 34 7.38 -9.85 -11.49
N PHE A 35 6.57 -8.99 -12.10
CA PHE A 35 5.14 -8.92 -11.79
C PHE A 35 4.44 -10.25 -12.06
N SER A 36 4.72 -10.85 -13.22
CA SER A 36 4.16 -12.14 -13.62
C SER A 36 4.57 -13.26 -12.67
N LYS A 37 5.87 -13.30 -12.31
CA LYS A 37 6.41 -14.25 -11.33
C LYS A 37 5.81 -14.05 -9.94
N ALA A 38 5.70 -12.81 -9.46
CA ALA A 38 5.11 -12.49 -8.16
C ALA A 38 3.61 -12.83 -8.10
N LEU A 39 2.92 -12.79 -9.22
CA LEU A 39 1.53 -13.22 -9.34
C LEU A 39 1.40 -14.75 -9.29
N SER A 40 2.34 -15.50 -9.89
CA SER A 40 2.31 -16.96 -9.94
C SER A 40 2.84 -17.62 -8.67
N ASP A 41 3.84 -17.03 -8.02
CA ASP A 41 4.57 -17.63 -6.90
C ASP A 41 3.69 -17.64 -5.64
N ARG A 42 3.10 -18.79 -5.34
CA ARG A 42 2.21 -19.02 -4.19
C ARG A 42 3.00 -19.42 -2.96
N ILE A 43 2.87 -18.64 -1.89
CA ILE A 43 3.41 -18.97 -0.59
C ILE A 43 2.28 -19.47 0.31
N THR A 44 2.50 -20.61 0.97
CA THR A 44 1.56 -21.13 1.95
C THR A 44 1.80 -20.40 3.27
N THR A 45 0.83 -19.62 3.73
CA THR A 45 0.89 -18.99 5.04
C THR A 45 0.05 -19.78 6.01
N THR A 46 0.67 -20.23 7.10
CA THR A 46 -0.02 -20.83 8.24
C THR A 46 -0.24 -19.74 9.28
N PHE A 47 -1.47 -19.63 9.79
CA PHE A 47 -1.81 -18.72 10.88
C PHE A 47 -2.25 -19.58 12.08
N ASP A 48 -1.58 -19.41 13.22
CA ASP A 48 -1.67 -20.34 14.36
C ASP A 48 -3.06 -20.50 14.99
N PHE A 49 -4.03 -19.65 14.65
CA PHE A 49 -5.38 -19.66 15.22
C PHE A 49 -6.52 -19.87 14.21
N VAL A 50 -6.22 -20.14 12.94
CA VAL A 50 -7.23 -20.50 11.94
C VAL A 50 -6.75 -21.74 11.18
N ILE A 51 -7.51 -22.83 11.23
CA ILE A 51 -7.30 -24.06 10.42
C ILE A 51 -7.66 -23.78 8.95
N CYS A 52 -7.14 -22.70 8.37
CA CYS A 52 -7.27 -22.38 6.96
C CYS A 52 -5.88 -22.01 6.44
N LYS A 53 -5.20 -22.99 5.84
CA LYS A 53 -4.00 -22.74 5.04
C LYS A 53 -4.40 -21.88 3.85
N MET A 54 -4.00 -20.62 3.86
CA MET A 54 -4.20 -19.73 2.72
C MET A 54 -2.94 -19.75 1.85
N ARG A 55 -3.13 -19.85 0.53
CA ARG A 55 -2.05 -19.78 -0.47
C ARG A 55 -2.16 -18.47 -1.23
N LEU A 56 -1.54 -17.43 -0.70
CA LEU A 56 -1.47 -16.13 -1.35
C LEU A 56 -0.23 -16.08 -2.25
N SER A 57 -0.34 -15.44 -3.41
CA SER A 57 0.84 -15.12 -4.19
C SER A 57 1.67 -14.03 -3.51
N VAL A 58 2.95 -13.89 -3.88
CA VAL A 58 3.80 -12.78 -3.43
C VAL A 58 3.10 -11.44 -3.69
N LEU A 59 2.52 -11.27 -4.88
CA LEU A 59 1.79 -10.06 -5.22
C LEU A 59 0.56 -9.84 -4.33
N GLN A 60 -0.24 -10.87 -4.07
CA GLN A 60 -1.41 -10.75 -3.19
C GLN A 60 -1.01 -10.37 -1.76
N ARG A 61 0.09 -10.92 -1.23
CA ARG A 61 0.62 -10.55 0.09
C ARG A 61 1.07 -9.09 0.12
N LEU A 62 1.82 -8.66 -0.90
CA LEU A 62 2.29 -7.28 -1.03
C LEU A 62 1.12 -6.28 -1.10
N ILE A 63 0.12 -6.56 -1.94
CA ILE A 63 -1.06 -5.69 -2.08
C ILE A 63 -1.87 -5.67 -0.78
N TRP A 64 -2.02 -6.82 -0.11
CA TRP A 64 -2.66 -6.85 1.20
C TRP A 64 -1.90 -5.98 2.21
N TYR A 65 -0.57 -6.11 2.24
CA TYR A 65 0.30 -5.36 3.15
C TYR A 65 0.14 -3.85 2.93
N LEU A 66 0.28 -3.40 1.69
CA LEU A 66 0.19 -1.98 1.34
C LEU A 66 -1.17 -1.35 1.65
N LYS A 67 -2.25 -2.13 1.62
CA LYS A 67 -3.62 -1.64 1.82
C LYS A 67 -4.14 -1.81 3.24
N PHE A 68 -3.74 -2.86 3.94
CA PHE A 68 -4.43 -3.32 5.15
C PHE A 68 -3.51 -3.56 6.36
N ALA A 69 -2.19 -3.74 6.16
CA ALA A 69 -1.25 -3.81 7.29
C ALA A 69 -1.03 -2.45 7.97
N VAL A 70 -1.62 -1.39 7.41
CA VAL A 70 -1.24 0.00 7.58
C VAL A 70 -1.74 0.66 8.87
N VAL A 71 -1.03 1.73 9.22
CA VAL A 71 -1.42 2.81 10.11
C VAL A 71 -1.29 4.10 9.32
N ILE A 72 -2.15 5.10 9.57
CA ILE A 72 -2.09 6.39 8.88
C ILE A 72 -0.97 7.22 9.49
N GLU A 73 0.05 7.54 8.70
CA GLU A 73 1.14 8.41 9.12
C GLU A 73 0.72 9.88 8.98
N SER A 74 0.17 10.23 7.82
CA SER A 74 -0.34 11.56 7.54
C SER A 74 -1.49 11.49 6.54
N TYR A 75 -2.25 12.57 6.44
CA TYR A 75 -3.29 12.74 5.44
C TYR A 75 -3.23 14.16 4.88
N GLU A 76 -3.45 14.26 3.58
CA GLU A 76 -3.38 15.50 2.82
C GLU A 76 -4.78 15.96 2.44
N HIS A 77 -4.95 17.27 2.23
CA HIS A 77 -6.23 17.86 1.80
C HIS A 77 -6.48 17.70 0.28
N GLY A 78 -5.77 16.80 -0.39
CA GLY A 78 -5.90 16.56 -1.83
C GLY A 78 -5.43 15.17 -2.22
N TYR A 79 -5.99 14.64 -3.31
CA TYR A 79 -5.55 13.38 -3.89
C TYR A 79 -4.24 13.58 -4.65
N SER A 80 -3.36 12.58 -4.58
CA SER A 80 -2.20 12.50 -5.45
C SER A 80 -2.60 12.22 -6.91
N TYR A 81 -1.62 12.20 -7.82
CA TYR A 81 -1.85 11.88 -9.23
C TYR A 81 -0.87 10.81 -9.72
N CYS A 82 -1.24 10.10 -10.80
CA CYS A 82 -0.36 9.09 -11.39
C CYS A 82 0.69 9.74 -12.29
N ARG A 83 1.95 9.29 -12.17
CA ARG A 83 3.08 9.81 -12.96
C ARG A 83 3.17 9.19 -14.36
N PHE A 84 2.32 8.23 -14.67
CA PHE A 84 2.10 7.73 -16.03
C PHE A 84 1.00 8.59 -16.68
N LEU A 85 1.40 9.47 -17.61
CA LEU A 85 0.48 10.45 -18.24
C LEU A 85 -0.68 9.80 -19.00
N SER A 86 -0.49 8.57 -19.52
CA SER A 86 -1.51 7.78 -20.20
C SER A 86 -2.34 6.90 -19.26
N CYS A 87 -2.24 7.09 -17.93
CA CYS A 87 -3.00 6.30 -16.98
C CYS A 87 -4.48 6.73 -16.93
N GLU A 88 -5.31 6.03 -17.72
CA GLU A 88 -6.76 6.23 -17.73
C GLU A 88 -7.43 6.00 -16.36
N ILE A 89 -6.90 5.06 -15.57
CA ILE A 89 -7.48 4.74 -14.26
C ILE A 89 -7.38 5.94 -13.32
N ALA A 90 -6.24 6.62 -13.31
CA ALA A 90 -6.02 7.79 -12.47
C ALA A 90 -6.70 9.05 -13.04
N SER A 91 -6.84 9.16 -14.37
CA SER A 91 -7.55 10.29 -14.98
C SER A 91 -9.07 10.19 -14.81
N GLU A 92 -9.66 8.99 -14.90
CA GLU A 92 -11.09 8.75 -14.70
C GLU A 92 -11.48 8.69 -13.21
N ASN A 93 -10.56 8.25 -12.36
CA ASN A 93 -10.77 8.14 -10.92
C ASN A 93 -9.55 8.65 -10.15
N VAL A 94 -9.49 9.97 -9.96
CA VAL A 94 -8.42 10.65 -9.21
C VAL A 94 -8.27 10.09 -7.79
N LYS A 95 -9.37 9.57 -7.19
CA LYS A 95 -9.29 8.96 -5.86
C LYS A 95 -8.38 7.73 -5.83
N ALA A 96 -8.16 7.02 -6.94
CA ALA A 96 -7.34 5.82 -6.97
C ALA A 96 -5.88 6.03 -6.49
N MET A 97 -5.42 7.28 -6.47
CA MET A 97 -4.08 7.66 -6.01
C MET A 97 -4.02 7.96 -4.51
N GLY A 98 -5.18 8.06 -3.86
CA GLY A 98 -5.28 8.27 -2.43
C GLY A 98 -4.86 9.66 -1.95
N ALA A 99 -5.10 9.90 -0.67
CA ALA A 99 -4.80 11.16 0.02
C ALA A 99 -4.11 10.93 1.38
N CYS A 100 -3.74 9.69 1.71
CA CYS A 100 -3.02 9.36 2.93
C CYS A 100 -1.60 8.87 2.65
N THR A 101 -0.73 9.07 3.63
CA THR A 101 0.50 8.31 3.78
C THR A 101 0.27 7.22 4.81
N PHE A 102 0.70 6.01 4.48
CA PHE A 102 0.64 4.85 5.33
C PHE A 102 2.01 4.49 5.87
N THR A 103 2.04 3.80 6.99
CA THR A 103 3.25 3.23 7.57
C THR A 103 2.99 1.91 8.30
N ASP A 104 4.04 1.10 8.42
CA ASP A 104 4.12 -0.05 9.32
C ASP A 104 5.05 0.21 10.54
N GLY A 105 5.52 1.46 10.70
CA GLY A 105 6.48 1.87 11.72
C GLY A 105 7.96 1.75 11.33
N THR A 106 8.27 1.17 10.17
CA THR A 106 9.62 1.13 9.58
C THR A 106 9.67 1.85 8.24
N TYR A 107 8.72 1.55 7.36
CA TYR A 107 8.55 2.18 6.05
C TYR A 107 7.31 3.07 6.05
N CYS A 108 7.31 4.10 5.21
CA CYS A 108 6.11 4.84 4.85
C CYS A 108 5.93 4.89 3.32
N TRP A 109 4.68 4.92 2.88
CA TRP A 109 4.31 4.94 1.48
C TRP A 109 2.99 5.65 1.24
N PRO A 110 2.78 6.27 0.06
CA PRO A 110 1.48 6.86 -0.26
C PRO A 110 0.41 5.77 -0.45
N GLU A 111 -0.84 6.09 -0.11
CA GLU A 111 -2.02 5.23 -0.32
C GLU A 111 -2.06 4.69 -1.75
N GLY A 112 -1.75 5.53 -2.75
CA GLY A 112 -1.69 5.16 -4.16
C GLY A 112 -0.49 4.30 -4.57
N TYR A 113 0.42 3.88 -3.68
CA TYR A 113 1.60 3.12 -4.09
C TYR A 113 1.22 1.78 -4.75
N TYR A 114 0.19 1.10 -4.23
CA TYR A 114 -0.30 -0.14 -4.82
C TYR A 114 -0.77 0.05 -6.27
N HIS A 115 -1.23 1.24 -6.67
CA HIS A 115 -1.66 1.53 -8.04
C HIS A 115 -0.51 1.33 -9.03
N TYR A 116 0.70 1.80 -8.70
CA TYR A 116 1.87 1.66 -9.55
C TYR A 116 2.27 0.20 -9.76
N ILE A 117 2.25 -0.57 -8.68
CA ILE A 117 2.54 -2.01 -8.75
C ILE A 117 1.48 -2.69 -9.63
N MET A 118 0.21 -2.36 -9.42
CA MET A 118 -0.90 -3.07 -10.03
C MET A 118 -1.18 -2.77 -11.48
N TYR A 119 -1.11 -1.49 -11.84
CA TYR A 119 -1.55 -1.02 -13.15
C TYR A 119 -0.36 -0.67 -14.05
N HIS A 120 0.82 -0.49 -13.46
CA HIS A 120 2.03 -0.16 -14.19
C HIS A 120 3.16 -1.19 -14.00
N CYS A 121 2.93 -2.30 -13.29
CA CYS A 121 3.92 -3.34 -13.05
C CYS A 121 5.23 -2.81 -12.44
N VAL A 122 5.13 -1.71 -11.66
CA VAL A 122 6.28 -1.13 -10.97
C VAL A 122 6.73 -2.08 -9.86
N LYS A 123 7.99 -2.49 -9.91
CA LYS A 123 8.62 -3.35 -8.92
C LYS A 123 9.08 -2.52 -7.72
N PRO A 124 8.65 -2.86 -6.49
CA PRO A 124 9.20 -2.24 -5.30
C PRO A 124 10.69 -2.55 -5.11
N PRO A 125 11.41 -1.70 -4.36
CA PRO A 125 12.79 -1.98 -3.98
C PRO A 125 12.92 -3.34 -3.29
N GLN A 126 13.99 -4.08 -3.61
CA GLN A 126 14.20 -5.44 -3.10
C GLN A 126 14.20 -5.52 -1.57
N LYS A 127 14.83 -4.55 -0.87
CA LYS A 127 14.82 -4.48 0.60
C LYS A 127 13.42 -4.34 1.19
N PHE A 128 12.53 -3.61 0.51
CA PHE A 128 11.15 -3.47 0.93
C PHE A 128 10.36 -4.77 0.71
N LEU A 129 10.59 -5.47 -0.41
CA LEU A 129 9.98 -6.79 -0.65
C LEU A 129 10.38 -7.81 0.41
N GLU A 130 11.65 -7.86 0.79
CA GLU A 130 12.16 -8.72 1.88
C GLU A 130 11.53 -8.36 3.23
N HIS A 131 11.42 -7.06 3.53
CA HIS A 131 10.75 -6.58 4.73
C HIS A 131 9.29 -7.03 4.79
N VAL A 132 8.53 -6.84 3.71
CA VAL A 132 7.13 -7.26 3.63
C VAL A 132 7.00 -8.76 3.83
N GLU A 133 7.85 -9.56 3.18
CA GLU A 133 7.80 -11.02 3.29
C GLU A 133 8.07 -11.49 4.72
N ASN A 134 9.13 -10.96 5.36
CA ASN A 134 9.52 -11.31 6.71
C ASN A 134 8.51 -10.84 7.77
N ASN A 135 7.82 -9.72 7.53
CA ASN A 135 6.89 -9.13 8.49
C ASN A 135 5.41 -9.45 8.22
N PHE A 136 5.06 -10.13 7.13
CA PHE A 136 3.67 -10.33 6.74
C PHE A 136 2.81 -11.00 7.83
N GLN A 137 3.32 -12.05 8.46
CA GLN A 137 2.58 -12.75 9.53
C GLN A 137 2.36 -11.83 10.73
N HIS A 138 3.39 -11.11 11.15
CA HIS A 138 3.30 -10.14 12.23
C HIS A 138 2.29 -9.03 11.88
N ALA A 139 2.35 -8.48 10.67
CA ALA A 139 1.40 -7.47 10.19
C ALA A 139 -0.05 -7.93 10.23
N VAL A 140 -0.34 -9.18 9.82
CA VAL A 140 -1.69 -9.77 9.93
C VAL A 140 -2.12 -9.87 11.40
N GLN A 141 -1.24 -10.30 12.30
CA GLN A 141 -1.54 -10.36 13.74
C GLN A 141 -1.78 -8.97 14.33
N SER A 142 -0.93 -7.99 14.03
CA SER A 142 -1.09 -6.61 14.49
C SER A 142 -2.40 -6.01 13.99
N ALA A 143 -2.77 -6.22 12.71
CA ALA A 143 -4.04 -5.74 12.17
C ALA A 143 -5.25 -6.36 12.90
N ARG A 144 -5.19 -7.65 13.27
CA ARG A 144 -6.25 -8.31 14.05
C ARG A 144 -6.36 -7.77 15.46
N LEU A 145 -5.23 -7.52 16.13
CA LEU A 145 -5.21 -6.92 17.46
C LEU A 145 -5.84 -5.51 17.43
N ARG A 146 -5.49 -4.71 16.42
CA ARG A 146 -6.07 -3.39 16.20
C ARG A 146 -7.58 -3.46 15.96
N GLU A 147 -8.03 -4.36 15.09
CA GLU A 147 -9.45 -4.60 14.83
C GLU A 147 -10.22 -5.00 16.11
N ALA A 148 -9.62 -5.86 16.94
CA ALA A 148 -10.23 -6.28 18.21
C ALA A 148 -10.29 -5.16 19.26
N GLN A 149 -9.35 -4.22 19.23
CA GLN A 149 -9.31 -3.08 20.14
C GLN A 149 -10.26 -1.95 19.73
N SER A 150 -10.35 -1.66 18.42
CA SER A 150 -11.20 -0.60 17.89
C SER A 150 -11.51 -0.83 16.42
N MET A 151 -12.77 -0.58 16.04
CA MET A 151 -13.19 -0.51 14.64
C MET A 151 -12.79 0.80 13.94
N GLY A 152 -12.15 1.73 14.66
CA GLY A 152 -11.67 3.00 14.15
C GLY A 152 -10.36 2.90 13.37
N LEU A 153 -9.93 4.03 12.80
CA LEU A 153 -8.62 4.13 12.16
C LEU A 153 -7.52 4.25 13.21
N TRP A 154 -6.31 3.90 12.80
CA TRP A 154 -5.10 4.01 13.61
C TRP A 154 -4.18 5.03 12.97
N GLN A 155 -3.54 5.85 13.79
CA GLN A 155 -2.56 6.84 13.37
C GLN A 155 -1.18 6.55 13.96
N TRP A 156 -0.13 6.96 13.28
CA TRP A 156 1.23 6.85 13.75
C TRP A 156 1.56 8.10 14.56
N ASP A 157 2.03 7.90 15.79
CA ASP A 157 2.55 9.00 16.60
C ASP A 157 4.08 9.07 16.47
N PRO A 158 4.63 10.16 15.88
CA PRO A 158 6.07 10.31 15.73
C PRO A 158 6.81 10.53 17.05
N GLU A 159 6.12 10.95 18.12
CA GLU A 159 6.75 11.16 19.43
C GLU A 159 6.96 9.83 20.16
N SER A 160 5.91 9.02 20.30
CA SER A 160 5.99 7.70 20.92
C SER A 160 6.55 6.62 19.99
N MET A 161 6.58 6.86 18.67
CA MET A 161 6.94 5.89 17.64
C MET A 161 6.05 4.64 17.70
N GLN A 162 4.74 4.85 17.91
CA GLN A 162 3.76 3.78 18.03
C GLN A 162 2.47 4.09 17.27
N ALA A 163 1.70 3.03 17.02
CA ALA A 163 0.36 3.15 16.47
C ALA A 163 -0.64 3.44 17.60
N GLU A 164 -1.43 4.49 17.44
CA GLU A 164 -2.46 4.90 18.39
C GLU A 164 -3.84 4.97 17.73
N THR A 165 -4.89 4.88 18.54
CA THR A 165 -6.25 5.06 18.03
C THR A 165 -6.43 6.48 17.54
N MET A 166 -6.87 6.64 16.30
CA MET A 166 -7.13 7.95 15.73
C MET A 166 -8.35 8.61 16.39
N PRO A 167 -8.30 9.91 16.73
CA PRO A 167 -9.46 10.64 17.21
C PRO A 167 -10.68 10.48 16.29
N LYS A 168 -11.87 10.41 16.89
CA LYS A 168 -13.12 10.16 16.15
C LYS A 168 -13.38 11.18 15.03
N SER A 169 -13.13 12.47 15.29
CA SER A 169 -13.26 13.54 14.30
C SER A 169 -12.38 13.32 13.08
N ASN A 170 -11.13 12.90 13.30
CA ASN A 170 -10.16 12.65 12.23
C ASN A 170 -10.55 11.39 11.46
N THR A 171 -10.98 10.34 12.17
CA THR A 171 -11.51 9.12 11.55
C THR A 171 -12.68 9.45 10.62
N GLU A 172 -13.69 10.16 11.09
CA GLU A 172 -14.86 10.54 10.29
C GLU A 172 -14.47 11.37 9.07
N TRP A 173 -13.52 12.30 9.24
CA TRP A 173 -13.02 13.13 8.14
C TRP A 173 -12.32 12.28 7.08
N ILE A 174 -11.41 11.40 7.46
CA ILE A 174 -10.66 10.54 6.54
C ILE A 174 -11.59 9.60 5.80
N LEU A 175 -12.52 8.94 6.50
CA LEU A 175 -13.48 8.04 5.86
C LEU A 175 -14.37 8.76 4.85
N LYS A 176 -14.72 10.03 5.11
CA LYS A 176 -15.54 10.84 4.22
C LYS A 176 -14.78 11.32 2.98
N HIS A 177 -13.50 11.65 3.10
CA HIS A 177 -12.75 12.35 2.05
C HIS A 177 -11.63 11.53 1.40
N THR A 178 -11.35 10.32 1.86
CA THR A 178 -10.32 9.42 1.28
C THR A 178 -10.94 8.09 0.83
N ASN A 179 -10.13 7.13 0.36
CA ASN A 179 -10.59 5.76 0.06
C ASN A 179 -10.24 4.77 1.16
N VAL A 180 -9.69 5.23 2.28
CA VAL A 180 -9.47 4.38 3.43
C VAL A 180 -10.81 3.85 3.91
N ARG A 181 -10.94 2.53 4.02
CA ARG A 181 -12.13 1.89 4.57
C ARG A 181 -11.70 0.87 5.62
N PRO A 182 -12.36 0.83 6.79
CA PRO A 182 -12.15 -0.25 7.74
C PRO A 182 -12.71 -1.53 7.12
N VAL A 183 -11.83 -2.51 6.92
CA VAL A 183 -12.19 -3.84 6.43
C VAL A 183 -11.64 -4.82 7.44
N SER A 184 -12.44 -5.81 7.84
CA SER A 184 -11.95 -6.85 8.74
C SER A 184 -10.78 -7.59 8.11
N VAL A 185 -9.83 -8.03 8.94
CA VAL A 185 -8.66 -8.77 8.46
C VAL A 185 -9.08 -10.05 7.74
N GLN A 186 -10.10 -10.74 8.25
CA GLN A 186 -10.61 -11.95 7.61
C GLN A 186 -11.21 -11.66 6.22
N SER A 187 -12.04 -10.62 6.09
CA SER A 187 -12.67 -10.29 4.81
C SER A 187 -11.65 -9.82 3.77
N SER A 188 -10.67 -9.00 4.18
CA SER A 188 -9.61 -8.53 3.28
C SER A 188 -8.70 -9.67 2.79
N LEU A 189 -8.39 -10.65 3.64
CA LEU A 189 -7.65 -11.84 3.25
C LEU A 189 -8.44 -12.72 2.26
N VAL A 190 -9.75 -12.87 2.49
CA VAL A 190 -10.63 -13.60 1.56
C VAL A 190 -10.74 -12.87 0.22
N GLU A 191 -10.86 -11.54 0.22
CA GLU A 191 -10.83 -10.71 -0.99
C GLU A 191 -9.56 -11.00 -1.80
N MET A 192 -8.40 -11.10 -1.17
CA MET A 192 -7.14 -11.37 -1.87
C MET A 192 -7.10 -12.74 -2.55
N LEU A 193 -7.83 -13.76 -2.07
CA LEU A 193 -7.85 -15.08 -2.72
C LEU A 193 -8.61 -15.07 -4.05
N SER A 194 -9.75 -14.38 -4.10
CA SER A 194 -10.57 -14.25 -5.31
C SER A 194 -10.03 -13.17 -6.25
N TRP A 195 -9.23 -12.25 -5.71
CA TRP A 195 -8.68 -11.14 -6.45
C TRP A 195 -7.80 -11.56 -7.63
N ARG A 196 -7.90 -10.80 -8.71
CA ARG A 196 -7.14 -10.93 -9.95
C ARG A 196 -6.68 -9.55 -10.40
N PRO A 197 -5.46 -9.40 -10.94
CA PRO A 197 -5.06 -8.17 -11.59
C PRO A 197 -6.03 -7.85 -12.73
N CYS A 198 -6.47 -6.60 -12.81
CA CYS A 198 -7.20 -6.12 -13.98
C CYS A 198 -6.18 -5.90 -15.10
N HIS A 199 -5.84 -6.94 -15.87
CA HIS A 199 -5.06 -6.74 -17.08
C HIS A 199 -5.92 -6.00 -18.10
N ARG A 200 -5.65 -4.70 -18.30
CA ARG A 200 -5.94 -4.11 -19.61
C ARG A 200 -4.98 -4.73 -20.61
N LYS A 201 -5.54 -5.27 -21.69
CA LYS A 201 -4.79 -5.56 -22.90
C LYS A 201 -4.03 -4.29 -23.27
N ASN A 202 -2.71 -4.35 -23.40
CA ASN A 202 -1.96 -3.31 -24.09
C ASN A 202 -2.67 -3.11 -25.43
N ARG A 203 -3.35 -1.97 -25.62
CA ARG A 203 -3.53 -1.47 -26.97
C ARG A 203 -2.13 -1.03 -27.36
N SER A 204 -1.51 -1.85 -28.19
CA SER A 204 -0.33 -1.48 -28.96
C SER A 204 -0.65 -0.17 -29.68
N ASP A 205 0.04 0.90 -29.26
CA ASP A 205 0.32 2.04 -30.12
C ASP A 205 1.33 1.61 -31.21
#